data_AF-A0AA41ECK5-F1
#
_entry.id   AF-A0AA41ECK5-F1
#
_cell.length_a   1.000
_cell.length_b   1.000
_cell.length_c   1.000
_cell.angle_alpha   90.00
_cell.angle_beta   90.00
_cell.angle_gamma   90.00
#
_symmetry.space_group_name_H-M   'P 1'
#
loop_
_entity.id
_entity.type
_entity.pdbx_description
1 polymer ?
#
loop_
_entity_poly.entity_id
_entity_poly.type
_entity_poly.pdbx_seq_one_letter_code
_entity_poly.pdbx_strand_id
1 'polypeptide(L)'
;MKPMIARDTAVSFVHNRYLVDLPNGERHALIAIAKLAELEIPASLRSIGGVEPASLLKRELIMRLVSPDAPSARFALPHDKLGDLILDSVDGREIEEVWQRILDLDVFQAAFISRRLIEVGRVTEAAEILRLKHDRIWQFSDDFPPSFAHTIDELYLRAGLNGAYRSNLRALLQAFVDRHENFLNGAGSFLRFVRKTGESQAEFVSIYLGANPVRLEMAVKLAPPHDVVQLLQPADTPEADAASCTVQCPSDIQT
;
A
#
# COMPACT_ATOMS: atom_id res chain seq x y z
N MET A 1 -26.41 34.97 -9.30
CA MET A 1 -25.91 33.91 -10.21
C MET A 1 -24.40 34.09 -10.33
N LYS A 2 -23.57 33.11 -9.94
CA LYS A 2 -22.13 33.18 -10.24
C LYS A 2 -21.93 32.85 -11.73
N PRO A 3 -21.13 33.63 -12.48
CA PRO A 3 -20.84 33.31 -13.87
C PRO A 3 -20.14 31.94 -13.96
N MET A 4 -20.61 31.08 -14.86
CA MET A 4 -20.03 29.78 -15.11
C MET A 4 -19.01 29.93 -16.25
N ILE A 5 -17.73 29.69 -15.95
CA ILE A 5 -16.68 29.67 -16.97
C ILE A 5 -16.88 28.39 -17.81
N ALA A 6 -16.83 28.52 -19.13
CA ALA A 6 -16.90 27.36 -20.03
C ALA A 6 -15.68 26.42 -19.82
N ARG A 7 -15.89 25.10 -19.90
CA ARG A 7 -14.84 24.10 -19.62
C ARG A 7 -13.60 24.34 -20.47
N ASP A 8 -13.75 24.57 -21.78
CA ASP A 8 -12.64 24.80 -22.70
C ASP A 8 -11.81 26.04 -22.34
N THR A 9 -12.47 27.09 -21.83
CA THR A 9 -11.78 28.28 -21.31
C THR A 9 -10.97 27.95 -20.06
N ALA A 10 -11.51 27.12 -19.16
CA ALA A 10 -10.81 26.70 -17.95
C ALA A 10 -9.60 25.80 -18.26
N VAL A 11 -9.74 24.85 -19.18
CA VAL A 11 -8.66 23.99 -19.69
C VAL A 11 -7.55 24.85 -20.33
N SER A 12 -7.93 25.75 -21.24
CA SER A 12 -6.97 26.67 -21.89
C SER A 12 -6.24 27.55 -20.88
N PHE A 13 -6.94 28.02 -19.84
CA PHE A 13 -6.34 28.80 -18.76
C PHE A 13 -5.33 27.96 -17.96
N VAL A 14 -5.69 26.73 -17.55
CA VAL A 14 -4.80 25.84 -16.80
C VAL A 14 -3.55 25.52 -17.62
N HIS A 15 -3.73 25.16 -18.89
CA HIS A 15 -2.61 24.89 -19.80
C HIS A 15 -1.63 26.07 -19.88
N ASN A 16 -2.13 27.24 -20.26
CA ASN A 16 -1.30 28.43 -20.51
C ASN A 16 -0.67 28.98 -19.24
N ARG A 17 -1.39 28.93 -18.11
CA ARG A 17 -0.93 29.55 -16.87
C ARG A 17 -0.04 28.64 -16.04
N TYR A 18 -0.32 27.34 -16.06
CA TYR A 18 0.29 26.41 -15.12
C TYR A 18 1.09 25.29 -15.76
N LEU A 19 0.88 24.94 -17.04
CA LEU A 19 1.54 23.78 -17.66
C LEU A 19 2.60 24.13 -18.69
N VAL A 20 2.44 25.22 -19.44
CA VAL A 20 3.27 25.49 -20.63
C VAL A 20 4.75 25.73 -20.30
N ASP A 21 5.03 26.39 -19.18
CA ASP A 21 6.39 26.75 -18.75
C ASP A 21 6.90 25.89 -17.57
N LEU A 22 6.23 24.77 -17.26
CA LEU A 22 6.71 23.88 -16.21
C LEU A 22 7.91 23.04 -16.69
N PRO A 23 8.99 22.96 -15.90
CA PRO A 23 10.04 21.98 -16.15
C PRO A 23 9.45 20.56 -16.21
N ASN A 24 9.97 19.71 -17.10
CA ASN A 24 9.43 18.35 -17.32
C ASN A 24 9.26 17.54 -16.02
N GLY A 25 10.20 17.66 -15.06
CA GLY A 25 10.08 16.98 -13.77
C GLY A 25 8.87 17.42 -12.95
N GLU A 26 8.62 18.74 -12.86
CA GLU A 26 7.44 19.27 -12.16
C GLU A 26 6.15 19.01 -12.95
N ARG A 27 6.20 19.06 -14.28
CA ARG A 27 5.07 18.70 -15.14
C ARG A 27 4.64 17.25 -14.89
N HIS A 28 5.58 16.31 -14.91
CA HIS A 28 5.29 14.90 -14.58
C HIS A 28 4.76 14.73 -13.16
N ALA A 29 5.37 15.42 -12.17
CA ALA A 29 4.88 15.37 -10.79
C ALA A 29 3.43 15.86 -10.69
N LEU A 30 3.08 16.95 -11.36
CA LEU A 30 1.72 17.50 -11.36
C LEU A 30 0.72 16.54 -12.02
N ILE A 31 1.07 15.96 -13.18
CA ILE A 31 0.24 14.94 -13.85
C ILE A 31 0.06 13.72 -12.95
N ALA A 32 1.12 13.26 -12.28
CA ALA A 32 1.08 12.12 -11.39
C ALA A 32 0.14 12.36 -10.19
N ILE A 33 0.24 13.54 -9.57
CA ILE A 33 -0.64 13.94 -8.46
C ILE A 33 -2.09 14.07 -8.95
N ALA A 34 -2.32 14.66 -10.12
CA ALA A 34 -3.66 14.78 -10.70
C ALA A 34 -4.27 13.41 -11.01
N LYS A 35 -3.48 12.48 -11.57
CA LYS A 35 -3.92 11.12 -11.88
C LYS A 35 -4.27 10.33 -10.63
N LEU A 36 -3.45 10.44 -9.58
CA LEU A 36 -3.72 9.80 -8.29
C LEU A 36 -4.93 10.42 -7.56
N ALA A 37 -5.21 11.70 -7.78
CA ALA A 37 -6.37 12.37 -7.22
C ALA A 37 -7.71 11.82 -7.77
N GLU A 38 -7.75 11.27 -9.00
CA GLU A 38 -8.94 10.56 -9.51
C GLU A 38 -9.35 9.35 -8.65
N LEU A 39 -8.39 8.80 -7.89
CA LEU A 39 -8.59 7.69 -6.97
C LEU A 39 -8.54 8.13 -5.49
N GLU A 40 -8.53 9.44 -5.24
CA GLU A 40 -8.38 10.05 -3.92
C GLU A 40 -7.13 9.56 -3.18
N ILE A 41 -6.02 9.37 -3.89
CA ILE A 41 -4.76 8.89 -3.30
C ILE A 41 -3.75 10.04 -3.29
N PRO A 42 -3.22 10.42 -2.11
CA PRO A 42 -2.05 11.30 -2.06
C PRO A 42 -0.82 10.64 -2.66
N ALA A 43 -0.05 11.39 -3.46
CA ALA A 43 1.18 10.91 -4.06
C ALA A 43 2.31 10.84 -3.03
N SER A 44 3.11 9.77 -3.08
CA SER A 44 4.39 9.72 -2.36
C SER A 44 5.45 10.55 -3.10
N LEU A 45 6.52 10.95 -2.39
CA LEU A 45 7.68 11.57 -3.04
C LEU A 45 8.30 10.65 -4.11
N ARG A 46 8.34 9.33 -3.86
CA ARG A 46 8.89 8.33 -4.79
C ARG A 46 8.05 8.25 -6.07
N SER A 47 6.72 8.30 -5.94
CA SER A 47 5.78 8.27 -7.06
C SER A 47 5.92 9.48 -8.01
N ILE A 48 6.36 10.64 -7.49
CA ILE A 48 6.54 11.86 -8.28
C ILE A 48 8.00 12.10 -8.72
N GLY A 49 8.86 11.07 -8.65
CA GLY A 49 10.23 11.13 -9.15
C GLY A 49 11.31 11.41 -8.10
N GLY A 50 10.97 11.39 -6.81
CA GLY A 50 11.94 11.44 -5.71
C GLY A 50 12.45 12.83 -5.34
N VAL A 51 12.06 13.87 -6.08
CA VAL A 51 12.47 15.25 -5.85
C VAL A 51 11.24 16.09 -5.49
N GLU A 52 11.34 16.89 -4.43
CA GLU A 52 10.23 17.72 -3.97
C GLU A 52 9.96 18.84 -5.01
N PRO A 53 8.74 18.94 -5.56
CA PRO A 53 8.42 19.91 -6.62
C PRO A 53 8.18 21.31 -6.03
N ALA A 54 9.26 21.99 -5.68
CA ALA A 54 9.23 23.23 -4.92
C ALA A 54 8.47 24.38 -5.62
N SER A 55 8.51 24.47 -6.95
CA SER A 55 7.79 25.55 -7.66
C SER A 55 6.28 25.28 -7.67
N LEU A 56 5.84 24.02 -7.75
CA LEU A 56 4.41 23.67 -7.60
C LEU A 56 3.87 24.02 -6.21
N LEU A 57 4.65 23.73 -5.15
CA LEU A 57 4.30 24.08 -3.77
C LEU A 57 4.24 25.60 -3.57
N LYS A 58 5.26 26.33 -4.06
CA LYS A 58 5.32 27.80 -3.96
C LYS A 58 4.17 28.49 -4.68
N ARG A 59 3.67 27.88 -5.76
CA ARG A 59 2.51 28.37 -6.54
C ARG A 59 1.17 27.88 -5.98
N GLU A 60 1.18 27.13 -4.88
CA GLU A 60 -0.02 26.55 -4.24
C GLU A 60 -0.84 25.65 -5.19
N LEU A 61 -0.21 25.10 -6.23
CA LEU A 61 -0.86 24.16 -7.14
C LEU A 61 -1.02 22.77 -6.54
N ILE A 62 -0.15 22.45 -5.58
CA ILE A 62 -0.20 21.24 -4.78
C ILE A 62 0.02 21.61 -3.32
N MET A 63 -0.39 20.71 -2.43
CA MET A 63 -0.16 20.82 -1.00
C MET A 63 0.69 19.66 -0.51
N ARG A 64 1.55 19.93 0.48
CA ARG A 64 2.26 18.91 1.23
C ARG A 64 1.43 18.49 2.43
N LEU A 65 1.12 17.20 2.51
CA LEU A 65 0.46 16.56 3.63
C LEU A 65 1.53 15.90 4.50
N VAL A 66 1.57 16.27 5.77
CA VAL A 66 2.46 15.67 6.77
C VAL A 66 1.56 15.05 7.84
N SER A 67 1.64 13.74 8.00
CA SER A 67 0.96 13.05 9.09
C SER A 67 1.89 12.98 10.30
N PRO A 68 1.42 13.24 11.53
CA PRO A 68 2.21 13.00 12.74
C PRO A 68 2.68 11.54 12.86
N ASP A 69 1.89 10.61 12.32
CA ASP A 69 2.07 9.17 12.47
C ASP A 69 2.80 8.51 11.29
N ALA A 70 3.09 9.27 10.23
CA ALA A 70 3.80 8.76 9.05
C ALA A 70 4.95 9.71 8.67
N PRO A 71 6.22 9.26 8.73
CA PRO A 71 7.37 10.13 8.51
C PRO A 71 7.52 10.60 7.05
N SER A 72 6.80 9.99 6.10
CA SER A 72 6.88 10.34 4.68
C SER A 72 5.90 11.45 4.31
N ALA A 73 6.41 12.55 3.75
CA ALA A 73 5.58 13.58 3.13
C ALA A 73 4.75 13.02 1.97
N ARG A 74 3.49 13.42 1.90
CA ARG A 74 2.58 13.12 0.79
C ARG A 74 2.18 14.40 0.07
N PHE A 75 1.77 14.29 -1.18
CA PHE A 75 1.41 15.44 -2.02
C PHE A 75 0.02 15.25 -2.61
N ALA A 76 -0.79 16.30 -2.58
CA ALA A 76 -2.16 16.27 -3.09
C ALA A 76 -2.51 17.60 -3.78
N LEU A 77 -3.57 17.59 -4.59
CA LEU A 77 -4.16 18.81 -5.10
C LEU A 77 -4.98 19.51 -3.99
N PRO A 78 -5.03 20.85 -3.97
CA PRO A 78 -5.89 21.60 -3.06
C PRO A 78 -7.38 21.42 -3.37
N HIS A 79 -7.71 21.10 -4.63
CA HIS A 79 -9.08 20.92 -5.11
C HIS A 79 -9.18 19.70 -6.02
N ASP A 80 -10.20 18.88 -5.79
CA ASP A 80 -10.56 17.69 -6.56
C ASP A 80 -10.71 17.98 -8.06
N LYS A 81 -11.48 19.01 -8.41
CA LYS A 81 -11.76 19.39 -9.81
C LYS A 81 -10.56 19.95 -10.58
N LEU A 82 -9.50 20.34 -9.87
CA LEU A 82 -8.28 20.80 -10.52
C LEU A 82 -7.58 19.64 -11.25
N GLY A 83 -7.71 18.42 -10.74
CA GLY A 83 -7.13 17.22 -11.36
C GLY A 83 -7.65 17.01 -12.77
N ASP A 84 -8.98 16.98 -12.93
CA ASP A 84 -9.63 16.82 -14.23
C ASP A 84 -9.19 17.89 -15.24
N LEU A 85 -9.09 19.15 -14.81
CA LEU A 85 -8.67 20.24 -15.70
C LEU A 85 -7.20 20.12 -16.10
N ILE A 86 -6.32 19.63 -15.22
CA ILE A 86 -4.92 19.36 -15.54
C ILE A 86 -4.85 18.23 -16.57
N LEU A 87 -5.56 17.12 -16.34
CA LEU A 87 -5.54 15.95 -17.23
C LEU A 87 -6.13 16.28 -18.61
N ASP A 88 -7.23 17.05 -18.68
CA ASP A 88 -7.80 17.53 -19.94
C ASP A 88 -6.87 18.49 -20.71
N SER A 89 -5.90 19.09 -20.03
CA SER A 89 -4.94 20.05 -20.61
C SER A 89 -3.66 19.39 -21.15
N VAL A 90 -3.56 18.07 -21.05
CA VAL A 90 -2.36 17.27 -21.34
C VAL A 90 -2.68 16.18 -22.36
N ASP A 91 -1.70 15.78 -23.17
CA ASP A 91 -1.87 14.68 -24.13
C ASP A 91 -2.09 13.35 -23.40
N GLY A 92 -3.07 12.56 -23.84
CA GLY A 92 -3.38 11.25 -23.24
C GLY A 92 -2.20 10.28 -23.21
N ARG A 93 -1.26 10.37 -24.18
CA ARG A 93 -0.04 9.56 -24.19
C ARG A 93 0.91 9.94 -23.05
N GLU A 94 1.05 11.23 -22.78
CA GLU A 94 1.88 11.72 -21.67
C GLU A 94 1.30 11.25 -20.32
N ILE A 95 -0.03 11.26 -20.18
CA ILE A 95 -0.71 10.74 -18.98
C ILE A 95 -0.41 9.26 -18.77
N GLU A 96 -0.50 8.44 -19.82
CA GLU A 96 -0.22 7.01 -19.74
C GLU A 96 1.25 6.73 -19.40
N GLU A 97 2.18 7.47 -20.00
CA GLU A 97 3.61 7.37 -19.68
C GLU A 97 3.90 7.69 -18.21
N VAL A 98 3.29 8.76 -17.68
CA VAL A 98 3.39 9.11 -16.26
C VAL A 98 2.75 8.03 -15.38
N TRP A 99 1.60 7.49 -15.77
CA TRP A 99 0.92 6.43 -15.02
C TRP A 99 1.78 5.18 -14.89
N GLN A 100 2.36 4.68 -15.99
CA GLN A 100 3.27 3.53 -15.97
C GLN A 100 4.50 3.81 -15.10
N ARG A 101 5.04 5.02 -15.17
CA ARG A 101 6.19 5.44 -14.36
C ARG A 101 5.88 5.44 -12.87
N ILE A 102 4.70 5.89 -12.42
CA ILE A 102 4.28 5.81 -11.01
C ILE A 102 4.31 4.34 -10.55
N LEU A 103 3.69 3.46 -11.34
CA LEU A 103 3.59 2.03 -11.02
C LEU A 103 4.95 1.34 -11.02
N ASP A 104 5.94 1.85 -11.75
CA ASP A 104 7.30 1.31 -11.77
C ASP A 104 8.19 1.82 -10.64
N LEU A 105 8.09 3.10 -10.30
CA LEU A 105 8.91 3.73 -9.27
C LEU A 105 8.46 3.37 -7.87
N ASP A 106 7.15 3.19 -7.66
CA ASP A 106 6.58 3.00 -6.34
C ASP A 106 5.59 1.83 -6.29
N VAL A 107 6.16 0.66 -6.03
CA VAL A 107 5.42 -0.60 -5.85
C VAL A 107 4.42 -0.50 -4.69
N PHE A 108 4.73 0.31 -3.67
CA PHE A 108 3.79 0.55 -2.56
C PHE A 108 2.57 1.33 -3.04
N GLN A 109 2.80 2.41 -3.77
CA GLN A 109 1.71 3.16 -4.39
C GLN A 109 0.89 2.28 -5.35
N ALA A 110 1.52 1.39 -6.13
CA ALA A 110 0.83 0.45 -7.02
C ALA A 110 -0.18 -0.44 -6.26
N ALA A 111 0.19 -0.96 -5.08
CA ALA A 111 -0.74 -1.74 -4.26
C ALA A 111 -1.93 -0.90 -3.76
N PHE A 112 -1.71 0.35 -3.36
CA PHE A 112 -2.78 1.27 -2.94
C PHE A 112 -3.70 1.64 -4.10
N ILE A 113 -3.14 1.88 -5.29
CA ILE A 113 -3.88 2.11 -6.54
C ILE A 113 -4.78 0.90 -6.82
N SER A 114 -4.24 -0.31 -6.84
CA SER A 114 -5.01 -1.53 -7.08
C SER A 114 -6.15 -1.68 -6.07
N ARG A 115 -5.89 -1.40 -4.78
CA ARG A 115 -6.94 -1.44 -3.75
C ARG A 115 -8.06 -0.45 -4.05
N ARG A 116 -7.73 0.81 -4.36
CA ARG A 116 -8.73 1.84 -4.66
C ARG A 116 -9.52 1.50 -5.92
N LEU A 117 -8.86 0.99 -6.97
CA LEU A 117 -9.52 0.54 -8.19
C LEU A 117 -10.57 -0.55 -7.91
N ILE A 118 -10.26 -1.50 -7.02
CA ILE A 118 -11.24 -2.50 -6.58
C ILE A 118 -12.40 -1.85 -5.82
N GLU A 119 -12.12 -0.92 -4.89
CA GLU A 119 -13.14 -0.22 -4.11
C GLU A 119 -14.13 0.55 -4.99
N VAL A 120 -13.68 1.09 -6.13
CA VAL A 120 -14.54 1.79 -7.11
C VAL A 120 -15.06 0.89 -8.24
N GLY A 121 -14.88 -0.44 -8.14
CA GLY A 121 -15.42 -1.42 -9.09
C GLY A 121 -14.60 -1.66 -10.36
N ARG A 122 -13.41 -1.05 -10.52
CA ARG A 122 -12.46 -1.25 -11.64
C ARG A 122 -11.56 -2.46 -11.41
N VAL A 123 -12.16 -3.62 -11.16
CA VAL A 123 -11.45 -4.84 -10.74
C VAL A 123 -10.46 -5.36 -11.80
N THR A 124 -10.84 -5.33 -13.08
CA THR A 124 -9.99 -5.82 -14.19
C THR A 124 -8.67 -5.07 -14.26
N GLU A 125 -8.71 -3.75 -14.16
CA GLU A 125 -7.52 -2.89 -14.21
C GLU A 125 -6.64 -3.08 -12.97
N ALA A 126 -7.25 -3.24 -11.79
CA ALA A 126 -6.50 -3.60 -10.59
C ALA A 126 -5.74 -4.92 -10.78
N ALA A 127 -6.39 -5.93 -11.37
CA ALA A 127 -5.77 -7.23 -11.65
C ALA A 127 -4.63 -7.13 -12.67
N GLU A 128 -4.76 -6.28 -13.69
CA GLU A 128 -3.70 -6.01 -14.67
C GLU A 128 -2.47 -5.36 -14.02
N ILE A 129 -2.67 -4.35 -13.17
CA ILE A 129 -1.58 -3.71 -12.42
C ILE A 129 -0.88 -4.74 -11.52
N LEU A 130 -1.64 -5.53 -10.77
CA LEU A 130 -1.07 -6.56 -9.88
C LEU A 130 -0.29 -7.62 -10.65
N ARG A 131 -0.77 -8.05 -11.83
CA ARG A 131 -0.02 -8.97 -12.71
C ARG A 131 1.24 -8.34 -13.28
N LEU A 132 1.18 -7.09 -13.72
CA LEU A 132 2.32 -6.39 -14.31
C LEU A 132 3.43 -6.16 -13.28
N LYS A 133 3.05 -5.93 -12.02
CA LYS A 133 3.99 -5.63 -10.92
C LYS A 133 4.23 -6.83 -10.00
N HIS A 134 3.80 -8.02 -10.41
CA HIS A 134 3.79 -9.23 -9.60
C HIS A 134 5.13 -9.52 -8.92
N ASP A 135 6.20 -9.59 -9.71
CA ASP A 135 7.56 -9.91 -9.25
C ASP A 135 8.12 -8.92 -8.20
N ARG A 136 7.58 -7.70 -8.18
CA ARG A 136 8.00 -6.62 -7.29
C ARG A 136 7.09 -6.45 -6.08
N ILE A 137 5.76 -6.52 -6.26
CA ILE A 137 4.77 -6.44 -5.16
C ILE A 137 4.96 -7.60 -4.19
N TRP A 138 5.51 -8.71 -4.66
CA TRP A 138 5.78 -9.86 -3.82
C TRP A 138 6.97 -9.70 -2.89
N GLN A 139 7.82 -8.71 -3.09
CA GLN A 139 9.02 -8.57 -2.27
C GLN A 139 8.68 -7.95 -0.92
N PHE A 140 9.09 -8.61 0.16
CA PHE A 140 9.15 -7.95 1.46
C PHE A 140 10.30 -6.95 1.45
N SER A 141 9.99 -5.69 1.71
CA SER A 141 10.96 -4.60 1.89
C SER A 141 10.76 -3.95 3.25
N ASP A 142 11.64 -3.02 3.64
CA ASP A 142 11.43 -2.22 4.85
C ASP A 142 10.06 -1.50 4.85
N ASP A 143 9.58 -1.09 3.67
CA ASP A 143 8.28 -0.46 3.47
C ASP A 143 7.12 -1.49 3.48
N PHE A 144 7.42 -2.79 3.31
CA PHE A 144 6.49 -3.92 3.28
C PHE A 144 6.97 -5.10 4.13
N PRO A 145 6.98 -4.96 5.47
CA PRO A 145 7.32 -6.07 6.35
C PRO A 145 6.31 -7.22 6.21
N PRO A 146 6.68 -8.45 6.62
CA PRO A 146 5.82 -9.63 6.55
C PRO A 146 4.43 -9.47 7.17
N SER A 147 4.23 -8.53 8.10
CA SER A 147 2.90 -8.20 8.65
C SER A 147 1.87 -7.80 7.59
N PHE A 148 2.30 -7.27 6.44
CA PHE A 148 1.43 -6.89 5.33
C PHE A 148 1.02 -8.07 4.43
N ALA A 149 1.55 -9.28 4.65
CA ALA A 149 1.24 -10.44 3.81
C ALA A 149 -0.27 -10.70 3.68
N HIS A 150 -1.02 -10.56 4.77
CA HIS A 150 -2.48 -10.69 4.74
C HIS A 150 -3.15 -9.63 3.85
N THR A 151 -2.69 -8.38 3.91
CA THR A 151 -3.24 -7.25 3.14
C THR A 151 -2.97 -7.44 1.65
N ILE A 152 -1.77 -7.92 1.31
CA ILE A 152 -1.42 -8.21 -0.09
C ILE A 152 -2.19 -9.43 -0.60
N ASP A 153 -2.31 -10.50 0.18
CA ASP A 153 -3.11 -11.68 -0.20
C ASP A 153 -4.58 -11.30 -0.46
N GLU A 154 -5.19 -10.53 0.45
CA GLU A 154 -6.56 -10.05 0.30
C GLU A 154 -6.72 -9.18 -0.97
N LEU A 155 -5.73 -8.33 -1.26
CA LEU A 155 -5.73 -7.52 -2.47
C LEU A 155 -5.74 -8.38 -3.73
N TYR A 156 -4.95 -9.46 -3.77
CA TYR A 156 -4.93 -10.42 -4.87
C TYR A 156 -6.26 -11.20 -4.99
N LEU A 157 -6.81 -11.67 -3.87
CA LEU A 157 -8.11 -12.36 -3.84
C LEU A 157 -9.23 -11.47 -4.36
N ARG A 158 -9.31 -10.21 -3.91
CA ARG A 158 -10.30 -9.24 -4.36
C ARG A 158 -10.15 -8.86 -5.83
N ALA A 159 -8.95 -8.98 -6.39
CA ALA A 159 -8.68 -8.82 -7.82
C ALA A 159 -8.93 -10.11 -8.64
N GLY A 160 -9.38 -11.20 -8.02
CA GLY A 160 -9.61 -12.49 -8.68
C GLY A 160 -8.33 -13.27 -9.01
N LEU A 161 -7.20 -12.93 -8.39
CA LEU A 161 -5.89 -13.57 -8.57
C LEU A 161 -5.64 -14.61 -7.47
N ASN A 162 -6.57 -15.55 -7.32
CA ASN A 162 -6.62 -16.48 -6.20
C ASN A 162 -5.35 -17.33 -6.06
N GLY A 163 -4.79 -17.37 -4.86
CA GLY A 163 -3.67 -18.25 -4.51
C GLY A 163 -2.33 -17.88 -5.15
N ALA A 164 -2.29 -16.89 -6.04
CA ALA A 164 -1.05 -16.48 -6.70
C ALA A 164 -0.01 -16.08 -5.64
N TYR A 165 -0.34 -15.12 -4.76
CA TYR A 165 0.58 -14.61 -3.73
C TYR A 165 1.14 -15.69 -2.79
N ARG A 166 0.29 -16.64 -2.39
CA ARG A 166 0.63 -17.64 -1.37
C ARG A 166 1.74 -18.59 -1.79
N SER A 167 1.78 -18.96 -3.07
CA SER A 167 2.73 -19.92 -3.63
C SER A 167 4.21 -19.57 -3.41
N ASN A 168 4.53 -18.32 -3.07
CA ASN A 168 5.90 -17.84 -2.92
C ASN A 168 6.26 -17.34 -1.52
N LEU A 169 5.32 -17.37 -0.56
CA LEU A 169 5.53 -16.85 0.80
C LEU A 169 6.81 -17.35 1.45
N ARG A 170 7.15 -18.63 1.23
CA ARG A 170 8.36 -19.26 1.77
C ARG A 170 9.63 -18.57 1.27
N ALA A 171 9.77 -18.43 -0.06
CA ALA A 171 10.94 -17.82 -0.67
C ALA A 171 11.06 -16.33 -0.30
N LEU A 172 9.92 -15.64 -0.23
CA LEU A 172 9.85 -14.24 0.18
C LEU A 172 10.32 -14.05 1.61
N LEU A 173 9.82 -14.87 2.54
CA LEU A 173 10.22 -14.79 3.94
C LEU A 173 11.71 -15.07 4.10
N GLN A 174 12.23 -16.10 3.42
CA GLN A 174 13.65 -16.42 3.46
C GLN A 174 14.51 -15.22 3.02
N ALA A 175 14.16 -14.61 1.88
CA ALA A 175 14.87 -13.44 1.36
C ALA A 175 14.78 -12.24 2.32
N PHE A 176 13.67 -12.05 3.03
CA PHE A 176 13.53 -11.01 4.04
C PHE A 176 14.45 -11.26 5.23
N VAL A 177 14.41 -12.47 5.80
CA VAL A 177 15.23 -12.84 6.97
C VAL A 177 16.73 -12.74 6.67
N ASP A 178 17.16 -13.09 5.47
CA ASP A 178 18.57 -13.03 5.10
C ASP A 178 19.10 -11.61 4.87
N ARG A 179 18.22 -10.63 4.59
CA ARG A 179 18.61 -9.27 4.21
C ARG A 179 18.39 -8.21 5.30
N HIS A 180 17.59 -8.48 6.32
CA HIS A 180 17.16 -7.47 7.29
C HIS A 180 17.65 -7.78 8.70
N GLU A 181 18.25 -6.79 9.36
CA GLU A 181 18.73 -6.93 10.74
C GLU A 181 17.56 -7.06 11.73
N ASN A 182 16.43 -6.40 11.45
CA ASN A 182 15.19 -6.49 12.24
C ASN A 182 14.18 -7.47 11.61
N PHE A 183 14.66 -8.63 11.16
CA PHE A 183 13.84 -9.61 10.45
C PHE A 183 12.62 -10.13 11.24
N LEU A 184 12.56 -9.92 12.55
CA LEU A 184 11.44 -10.33 13.41
C LEU A 184 10.28 -9.34 13.37
N ASN A 185 10.46 -8.17 12.79
CA ASN A 185 9.42 -7.16 12.67
C ASN A 185 8.21 -7.72 11.90
N GLY A 186 7.04 -7.74 12.55
CA GLY A 186 5.81 -8.24 11.94
C GLY A 186 5.69 -9.77 11.87
N ALA A 187 6.61 -10.52 12.47
CA ALA A 187 6.64 -11.99 12.40
C ALA A 187 5.38 -12.65 12.97
N GLY A 188 4.86 -12.21 14.11
CA GLY A 188 3.66 -12.83 14.68
C GLY A 188 2.41 -12.54 13.84
N SER A 189 2.25 -11.33 13.30
CA SER A 189 1.17 -11.04 12.32
C SER A 189 1.25 -11.95 11.09
N PHE A 190 2.46 -12.18 10.57
CA PHE A 190 2.67 -13.10 9.47
C PHE A 190 2.33 -14.56 9.84
N LEU A 191 2.76 -15.04 11.01
CA LEU A 191 2.47 -16.40 11.46
C LEU A 191 0.97 -16.63 11.73
N ARG A 192 0.23 -15.61 12.23
CA ARG A 192 -1.24 -15.68 12.30
C ARG A 192 -1.86 -15.83 10.91
N PHE A 193 -1.35 -15.07 9.94
CA PHE A 193 -1.83 -15.13 8.56
C PHE A 193 -1.61 -16.53 7.96
N VAL A 194 -0.39 -17.07 8.03
CA VAL A 194 -0.04 -18.43 7.57
C VAL A 194 -0.96 -19.50 8.18
N ARG A 195 -1.20 -19.43 9.49
CA ARG A 195 -2.11 -20.37 10.18
C ARG A 195 -3.54 -20.26 9.65
N LYS A 196 -4.05 -19.04 9.43
CA LYS A 196 -5.40 -18.81 8.89
C LYS A 196 -5.56 -19.30 7.45
N THR A 197 -4.49 -19.34 6.68
CA THR A 197 -4.50 -19.84 5.29
C THR A 197 -4.32 -21.34 5.17
N GLY A 198 -4.09 -22.06 6.28
CA GLY A 198 -3.85 -23.51 6.29
C GLY A 198 -2.43 -23.91 5.90
N GLU A 199 -1.49 -22.95 5.85
CA GLU A 199 -0.08 -23.19 5.58
C GLU A 199 0.63 -23.65 6.87
N SER A 200 1.71 -24.45 6.76
CA SER A 200 2.40 -25.02 7.93
C SER A 200 3.13 -23.95 8.72
N GLN A 201 2.66 -23.62 9.93
CA GLN A 201 3.36 -22.66 10.79
C GLN A 201 4.79 -23.10 11.12
N ALA A 202 5.00 -24.40 11.34
CA ALA A 202 6.31 -24.97 11.66
C ALA A 202 7.36 -24.64 10.59
N GLU A 203 6.97 -24.70 9.32
CA GLU A 203 7.85 -24.37 8.21
C GLU A 203 8.33 -22.91 8.28
N PHE A 204 7.41 -21.96 8.47
CA PHE A 204 7.78 -20.54 8.51
C PHE A 204 8.52 -20.15 9.80
N VAL A 205 8.20 -20.77 10.93
CA VAL A 205 8.96 -20.61 12.18
C VAL A 205 10.41 -21.06 11.99
N SER A 206 10.64 -22.16 11.24
CA SER A 206 11.99 -22.64 10.95
C SER A 206 12.83 -21.65 10.14
N ILE A 207 12.19 -20.81 9.31
CA ILE A 207 12.89 -19.76 8.54
C ILE A 207 13.33 -18.61 9.47
N TYR A 208 12.45 -18.16 10.38
CA TYR A 208 12.79 -17.12 11.35
C TYR A 208 13.92 -17.54 12.29
N LEU A 209 13.82 -18.74 12.87
CA LEU A 209 14.78 -19.20 13.88
C LEU A 209 16.05 -19.76 13.22
N GLY A 210 15.93 -20.38 12.05
CA GLY A 210 17.04 -21.03 11.36
C GLY A 210 17.77 -22.05 12.23
N ALA A 211 19.02 -22.35 11.86
CA ALA A 211 19.94 -23.14 12.67
C ALA A 211 20.83 -22.29 13.60
N ASN A 212 20.68 -20.95 13.58
CA ASN A 212 21.55 -20.03 14.30
C ASN A 212 20.96 -19.71 15.68
N PRO A 213 21.56 -20.20 16.79
CA PRO A 213 21.02 -19.98 18.13
C PRO A 213 20.94 -18.51 18.54
N VAL A 214 21.75 -17.64 17.92
CA VAL A 214 21.71 -16.18 18.16
C VAL A 214 20.38 -15.57 17.70
N ARG A 215 19.73 -16.13 16.67
CA ARG A 215 18.44 -15.63 16.17
C ARG A 215 17.30 -15.88 17.16
N LEU A 216 17.34 -16.99 17.89
CA LEU A 216 16.38 -17.29 18.96
C LEU A 216 16.56 -16.30 20.13
N GLU A 217 17.80 -16.00 20.52
CA GLU A 217 18.06 -14.99 21.55
C GLU A 217 17.63 -13.58 21.12
N MET A 218 17.78 -13.23 19.84
CA MET A 218 17.27 -11.98 19.27
C MET A 218 15.74 -11.95 19.24
N ALA A 219 15.08 -13.07 18.91
CA ALA A 219 13.62 -13.19 18.94
C ALA A 219 13.06 -12.87 20.32
N VAL A 220 13.67 -13.43 21.37
CA VAL A 220 13.26 -13.19 22.76
C VAL A 220 13.52 -11.74 23.21
N LYS A 221 14.52 -11.04 22.64
CA LYS A 221 14.90 -9.66 23.03
C LYS A 221 14.20 -8.55 22.24
N LEU A 222 13.84 -8.79 20.98
CA LEU A 222 13.42 -7.74 20.04
C LEU A 222 11.94 -7.76 19.68
N ALA A 223 11.26 -8.90 19.77
CA ALA A 223 9.86 -8.99 19.41
C ALA A 223 8.97 -8.55 20.59
N PRO A 224 7.83 -7.88 20.33
CA PRO A 224 6.80 -7.68 21.33
C PRO A 224 6.41 -9.02 21.98
N PRO A 225 6.10 -9.09 23.29
CA PRO A 225 5.85 -10.35 23.99
C PRO A 225 4.81 -11.26 23.30
N HIS A 226 3.81 -10.68 22.64
CA HIS A 226 2.78 -11.43 21.92
C HIS A 226 3.29 -12.13 20.65
N ASP A 227 4.31 -11.60 19.98
CA ASP A 227 4.91 -12.21 18.78
C ASP A 227 5.89 -13.33 19.16
N VAL A 228 6.61 -13.17 20.29
CA VAL A 228 7.45 -14.23 20.86
C VAL A 228 6.62 -15.43 21.29
N VAL A 229 5.47 -15.19 21.94
CA VAL A 229 4.54 -16.26 22.33
C VAL A 229 4.07 -17.04 21.11
N GLN A 230 3.84 -16.38 19.96
CA GLN A 230 3.45 -17.09 18.74
C GLN A 230 4.59 -17.85 18.08
N LEU A 231 5.81 -17.34 18.14
CA LEU A 231 7.01 -18.06 17.67
C LEU A 231 7.30 -19.31 18.50
N LEU A 232 6.89 -19.33 19.77
CA LEU A 232 7.15 -20.41 20.73
C LEU A 232 5.92 -21.29 21.00
N GLN A 233 4.75 -20.95 20.47
CA GLN A 233 3.56 -21.79 20.54
C GLN A 233 3.81 -23.07 19.73
N PRO A 234 3.29 -24.24 20.16
CA PRO A 234 3.35 -25.44 19.36
C PRO A 234 2.71 -25.15 18.00
N ALA A 235 3.45 -25.43 16.93
CA ALA A 235 2.95 -25.27 15.58
C ALA A 235 1.60 -26.00 15.45
N ASP A 236 0.66 -25.35 14.77
CA ASP A 236 -0.67 -25.90 14.45
C ASP A 236 -1.63 -26.03 15.64
N THR A 237 -1.38 -25.33 16.75
CA THR A 237 -2.39 -25.19 17.82
C THR A 237 -3.52 -24.25 17.33
N PRO A 238 -4.79 -24.70 17.29
CA PRO A 238 -5.92 -23.83 16.99
C PRO A 238 -5.95 -22.66 17.98
N GLU A 239 -6.38 -21.48 17.52
CA GLU A 239 -6.74 -20.42 18.46
C GLU A 239 -7.84 -20.98 19.38
N ALA A 240 -7.61 -20.97 20.69
CA ALA A 240 -8.72 -21.07 21.61
C ALA A 240 -9.60 -19.87 21.29
N ASP A 241 -10.78 -20.14 20.70
CA ASP A 241 -11.77 -19.12 20.36
C ASP A 241 -11.82 -18.10 21.49
N ALA A 242 -11.73 -16.83 21.13
CA ALA A 242 -12.07 -15.74 22.03
C ALA A 242 -13.39 -16.14 22.69
N ALA A 243 -13.30 -16.49 23.98
CA ALA A 243 -14.39 -17.10 24.71
C ALA A 243 -15.63 -16.25 24.46
N SER A 244 -16.67 -16.94 24.01
CA SER A 244 -18.04 -16.48 23.96
C SER A 244 -18.33 -15.58 25.16
N CYS A 245 -18.30 -14.26 24.93
CA CYS A 245 -19.06 -13.30 25.72
C CYS A 245 -20.54 -13.48 25.37
N THR A 246 -21.08 -14.67 25.64
CA THR A 246 -22.48 -14.81 25.98
C THR A 246 -22.63 -14.24 27.38
N VAL A 247 -23.01 -12.95 27.43
CA VAL A 247 -23.71 -12.39 28.57
C VAL A 247 -24.95 -13.26 28.76
N GLN A 248 -24.90 -14.20 29.70
CA GLN A 248 -26.10 -14.82 30.23
C GLN A 248 -26.85 -13.73 31.00
N CYS A 249 -27.87 -13.14 30.37
CA CYS A 249 -28.92 -12.47 31.12
C CYS A 249 -29.61 -13.52 32.00
N PRO A 250 -29.65 -13.36 33.33
CA PRO A 250 -30.49 -14.22 34.16
C PRO A 250 -31.95 -13.90 33.84
N SER A 251 -32.64 -14.94 33.38
CA SER A 251 -34.09 -14.97 33.21
C SER A 251 -34.76 -15.02 34.57
N ASP A 252 -35.24 -13.89 35.08
CA ASP A 252 -36.15 -13.81 36.22
C ASP A 252 -37.21 -12.75 35.98
N ILE A 253 -38.33 -13.13 35.35
CA ILE A 253 -39.68 -12.64 35.70
C ILE A 253 -40.66 -13.79 35.39
N GLN A 254 -41.05 -14.54 36.42
CA GLN A 254 -42.31 -15.29 36.40
C GLN A 254 -43.44 -14.33 36.78
N THR A 255 -44.49 -14.31 35.95
CA THR A 255 -45.80 -13.71 36.21
C THR A 255 -46.55 -14.40 37.32
#